data_AF-A0A7H1Q3R2-F1
#
_entry.id   AF-A0A7H1Q3R2-F1
#
_cell.length_a   1.000
_cell.length_b   1.000
_cell.length_c   1.000
_cell.angle_alpha   90.00
_cell.angle_beta   90.00
_cell.angle_gamma   90.00
#
_symmetry.space_group_name_H-M   'P 1'
#
loop_
_entity.id
_entity.type
_entity.pdbx_description
1 polymer ?
#
loop_
_entity_poly.entity_id
_entity_poly.type
_entity_poly.pdbx_seq_one_letter_code
_entity_poly.pdbx_strand_id
1 'polypeptide(L)' 'MAVPLPQTADQEALMSDDKTEATPGPRYFTKEGEGVQVVYNLRDDAPYLELGYTEVDEAAYLASLPDVFASPLPTAPEGD' A
#
# COMPACT_ATOMS: atom_id res chain seq x y z
N MET A 1 2.07 -53.06 -23.27
CA MET A 1 2.45 -51.77 -23.87
C MET A 1 2.12 -50.71 -22.84
N ALA A 2 3.12 -50.26 -22.07
CA ALA A 2 2.92 -49.25 -21.04
C ALA A 2 2.97 -47.87 -21.69
N VAL A 3 1.87 -47.12 -21.60
CA VAL A 3 1.85 -45.71 -21.98
C VAL A 3 2.65 -44.93 -20.94
N PRO A 4 3.69 -44.17 -21.32
CA PRO A 4 4.36 -43.28 -20.37
C PRO A 4 3.40 -42.13 -20.06
N LEU A 5 3.02 -41.99 -18.79
CA LEU A 5 2.34 -40.81 -18.27
C LEU A 5 3.24 -39.59 -18.55
N PRO A 6 2.79 -38.59 -19.32
CA PRO A 6 3.58 -37.38 -19.52
C PRO A 6 3.71 -36.64 -18.18
N GLN A 7 4.94 -36.63 -17.69
CA GLN A 7 5.59 -35.57 -16.92
C GLN A 7 4.67 -34.63 -16.12
N THR A 8 4.71 -34.82 -14.81
CA THR A 8 4.58 -33.80 -13.75
C THR A 8 5.62 -32.68 -13.90
N ALA A 9 5.74 -32.07 -15.08
CA ALA A 9 6.62 -30.92 -15.35
C ALA A 9 5.81 -29.64 -15.58
N ASP A 10 4.49 -29.74 -15.70
CA ASP A 10 3.56 -28.61 -15.83
C ASP A 10 2.77 -28.42 -14.52
N GLN A 11 3.46 -28.43 -13.38
CA GLN A 11 2.86 -27.99 -12.10
C GLN A 11 3.72 -26.93 -11.42
N GLU A 12 5.02 -26.88 -11.74
CA GLU A 12 5.95 -25.88 -11.19
C GLU A 12 5.83 -24.54 -11.93
N ALA A 13 5.36 -24.54 -13.19
CA ALA A 13 5.12 -23.32 -13.96
C ALA A 13 3.82 -22.58 -13.55
N LEU A 14 2.89 -23.24 -12.84
CA LEU A 14 1.66 -22.59 -12.39
C LEU A 14 1.82 -21.83 -11.06
N MET A 15 2.91 -22.06 -10.31
CA MET A 15 3.20 -21.34 -9.06
C MET A 15 4.12 -20.11 -9.25
N SER A 16 4.56 -19.85 -10.49
CA SER A 16 5.21 -18.59 -10.87
C SER A 16 4.35 -17.76 -11.82
N ASP A 17 3.05 -18.06 -11.92
CA ASP A 17 2.07 -17.01 -12.15
C ASP A 17 1.99 -16.26 -10.81
N ASP A 18 3.00 -15.42 -10.58
CA ASP A 18 2.82 -14.15 -9.88
C ASP A 18 1.79 -13.36 -10.70
N LYS A 19 0.57 -13.86 -10.72
CA LYS A 19 -0.57 -13.04 -10.41
C LYS A 19 -0.31 -12.49 -9.02
N THR A 20 0.53 -11.46 -8.97
CA THR A 20 -0.06 -10.16 -8.65
C THR A 20 -1.31 -10.03 -9.54
N GLU A 21 -2.40 -10.71 -9.16
CA GLU A 21 -3.71 -10.10 -9.29
C GLU A 21 -3.42 -8.72 -8.73
N ALA A 22 -3.39 -7.71 -9.59
CA ALA A 22 -3.20 -6.34 -9.19
C ALA A 22 -4.44 -5.99 -8.38
N THR A 23 -4.56 -6.57 -7.19
CA THR A 23 -5.42 -6.13 -6.12
C THR A 23 -5.07 -4.66 -6.03
N PRO A 24 -6.02 -3.77 -6.32
CA PRO A 24 -5.76 -2.35 -6.30
C PRO A 24 -5.05 -2.07 -4.98
N GLY A 25 -3.81 -1.60 -5.09
CA GLY A 25 -2.98 -1.32 -3.93
C GLY A 25 -3.70 -0.35 -2.99
N PRO A 26 -3.19 -0.15 -1.76
CA PRO A 26 -3.75 0.87 -0.88
C PRO A 26 -3.78 2.21 -1.60
N ARG A 27 -4.97 2.80 -1.73
CA ARG A 27 -5.16 4.16 -2.24
C ARG A 27 -5.38 5.07 -1.04
N TYR A 28 -4.61 6.14 -0.98
CA TYR A 28 -4.61 7.08 0.13
C TYR A 28 -5.40 8.31 -0.28
N PHE A 29 -6.36 8.72 0.54
CA PHE A 29 -7.21 9.88 0.28
C PHE A 29 -7.05 10.87 1.41
N THR A 30 -6.84 12.14 1.07
CA THR A 30 -6.74 13.23 2.05
C THR A 30 -7.81 14.28 1.78
N LYS A 31 -8.25 14.98 2.82
CA LYS A 31 -9.19 16.11 2.70
C LYS A 31 -8.78 17.22 3.65
N GLU A 32 -8.87 18.46 3.19
CA GLU A 32 -8.53 19.63 4.02
C GLU A 32 -9.40 19.66 5.28
N GLY A 33 -8.77 19.75 6.45
CA GLY A 33 -9.44 19.71 7.75
C GLY A 33 -9.79 18.32 8.27
N GLU A 34 -9.49 17.25 7.53
CA GLU A 34 -9.64 15.85 7.95
C GLU A 34 -8.30 15.10 7.87
N GLY A 35 -8.28 13.86 8.38
CA GLY A 35 -7.13 12.96 8.28
C GLY A 35 -7.06 12.22 6.94
N VAL A 36 -6.03 11.38 6.80
CA VAL A 36 -5.86 10.51 5.62
C VAL A 36 -6.59 9.19 5.81
N GLN A 37 -7.31 8.77 4.76
CA GLN A 37 -8.03 7.51 4.71
C GLN A 37 -7.36 6.56 3.72
N VAL A 38 -7.01 5.35 4.20
CA VAL A 38 -6.36 4.33 3.39
C VAL A 38 -7.39 3.28 3.00
N VAL A 39 -7.63 3.12 1.70
CA VAL A 39 -8.64 2.22 1.17
C VAL A 39 -7.98 1.13 0.33
N TYR A 40 -8.24 -0.12 0.69
CA TYR A 40 -7.70 -1.28 -0.02
C TYR A 40 -8.72 -1.80 -1.04
N ASN A 41 -8.24 -2.26 -2.19
CA ASN A 41 -9.08 -2.84 -3.25
C ASN A 41 -10.17 -1.88 -3.77
N LEU A 42 -9.92 -0.57 -3.70
CA LEU A 42 -10.86 0.42 -4.21
C LEU A 42 -10.95 0.30 -5.74
N ARG A 43 -12.15 0.04 -6.24
CA ARG A 43 -12.41 -0.06 -7.69
C ARG A 43 -12.71 1.27 -8.36
N ASP A 44 -13.26 2.22 -7.60
CA ASP A 44 -13.71 3.51 -8.11
C ASP A 44 -13.46 4.60 -7.08
N ASP A 45 -12.71 5.63 -7.47
CA ASP A 45 -12.34 6.77 -6.61
C ASP A 45 -13.26 7.99 -6.77
N ALA A 46 -14.19 7.96 -7.75
CA ALA A 46 -15.13 9.05 -7.99
C ALA A 46 -15.92 9.49 -6.73
N PRO A 47 -16.49 8.60 -5.89
CA PRO A 47 -17.23 9.05 -4.71
C PRO A 47 -16.34 9.77 -3.71
N TYR A 48 -15.06 9.42 -3.61
CA TYR A 48 -14.11 10.11 -2.75
C TYR A 48 -13.80 11.50 -3.31
N LEU A 49 -13.58 11.62 -4.62
CA LEU A 49 -13.36 12.91 -5.28
C LEU A 49 -14.60 13.82 -5.17
N GLU A 50 -15.81 13.30 -5.31
CA GLU A 50 -17.07 14.04 -5.16
C GLU A 50 -17.31 14.54 -3.73
N LEU A 51 -16.82 13.80 -2.73
CA LEU A 51 -16.84 14.21 -1.33
C LEU A 51 -15.73 15.23 -0.98
N GLY A 52 -14.88 15.58 -1.96
CA GLY A 52 -13.78 16.53 -1.81
C GLY A 52 -12.50 15.93 -1.25
N TYR A 53 -12.36 14.61 -1.25
CA TYR A 53 -11.08 13.97 -0.99
C TYR A 53 -10.19 14.06 -2.23
N THR A 54 -8.90 14.16 -2.01
CA THR A 54 -7.87 14.12 -3.03
C THR A 54 -7.05 12.84 -2.85
N GLU A 55 -6.86 12.08 -3.92
CA GLU A 55 -5.94 10.96 -3.90
C GLU A 55 -4.50 11.46 -3.72
N VAL A 56 -3.79 10.87 -2.77
CA VAL A 56 -2.37 11.10 -2.53
C VAL A 56 -1.62 9.80 -2.74
N ASP A 57 -0.39 9.92 -3.24
CA ASP A 57 0.49 8.77 -3.34
C ASP A 57 0.96 8.36 -1.94
N GLU A 58 1.19 7.06 -1.72
CA GLU A 58 1.72 6.55 -0.45
C GLU A 58 3.00 7.28 -0.06
N ALA A 59 3.92 7.47 -1.03
CA ALA A 59 5.18 8.14 -0.80
C ALA A 59 5.01 9.61 -0.39
N ALA A 60 4.02 10.29 -0.97
CA ALA A 60 3.69 11.66 -0.62
C ALA A 60 3.05 11.77 0.77
N TYR A 61 2.18 10.82 1.13
CA TYR A 61 1.62 10.74 2.48
C TYR A 61 2.71 10.49 3.52
N LEU A 62 3.59 9.50 3.31
CA LEU A 62 4.69 9.19 4.21
C LEU A 62 5.66 10.37 4.36
N ALA A 63 5.94 11.11 3.27
CA ALA A 63 6.75 12.32 3.33
C ALA A 63 6.07 13.49 4.05
N SER A 64 4.73 13.52 4.09
CA SER A 64 3.95 14.53 4.80
C SER A 64 3.80 14.21 6.29
N LEU A 65 4.04 12.97 6.72
CA LEU A 65 4.01 12.64 8.13
C LEU A 65 5.17 13.35 8.83
N PRO A 66 4.92 14.00 9.98
CA PRO A 66 6.03 14.41 10.83
C PRO A 66 6.84 13.15 11.12
N ASP A 67 8.17 13.26 11.12
CA ASP A 67 9.02 12.14 11.46
C ASP A 67 8.73 11.74 12.91
N VAL A 68 7.84 10.77 13.11
CA VAL A 68 7.40 10.31 14.43
C VAL A 68 8.56 9.61 15.16
N PHE A 69 9.61 9.22 14.41
CA PHE A 69 10.86 8.67 14.92
C PHE A 69 11.93 9.73 15.22
N ALA A 70 11.80 10.94 14.67
CA ALA A 70 12.38 12.16 15.19
C ALA A 70 11.56 12.59 16.41
N SER A 71 11.52 11.71 17.41
CA SER A 71 11.30 12.16 18.76
C SER A 71 12.22 13.37 18.96
N PRO A 72 11.72 14.53 19.41
CA PRO A 72 12.61 15.42 20.12
C PRO A 72 13.07 14.58 21.30
N LEU A 73 14.28 14.00 21.20
CA LEU A 73 15.01 13.63 22.40
C LEU A 73 14.83 14.85 23.30
N PRO A 74 14.27 14.71 24.52
CA PRO A 74 14.31 15.81 25.45
C PRO A 74 15.80 16.13 25.57
N THR A 75 16.23 17.24 24.98
CA THR A 75 17.50 17.85 25.32
C THR A 75 17.36 18.11 26.81
N ALA A 76 17.88 17.17 27.61
CA ALA A 76 18.01 17.37 29.03
C ALA A 76 18.73 18.71 29.16
N PRO A 77 18.18 19.69 29.90
CA PRO A 77 18.91 20.91 30.14
C PRO A 77 20.25 20.50 30.75
N GLU A 78 21.35 20.87 30.10
CA GLU A 78 22.68 20.87 30.70
C GLU A 78 22.56 21.59 32.04
N GLY A 79 22.55 20.82 33.12
CA GLY A 79 22.52 21.31 34.48
C GLY A 79 23.93 21.38 35.00
N ASP A 80 24.45 22.62 35.00
CA ASP A 80 25.47 23.25 35.88
C ASP A 80 26.55 22.35 36.51
#